data_AF-A0A800N3C1-F1
#
_entry.id   AF-A0A800N3C1-F1
#
_cell.length_a   1.000
_cell.length_b   1.000
_cell.length_c   1.000
_cell.angle_alpha   90.00
_cell.angle_beta   90.00
_cell.angle_gamma   90.00
#
_symmetry.space_group_name_H-M   'P 1'
#
loop_
_entity.id
_entity.type
_entity.pdbx_description
1 polymer ?
#
loop_
_entity_poly.entity_id
_entity_poly.type
_entity_poly.pdbx_seq_one_letter_code
_entity_poly.pdbx_strand_id
1 'polypeptide(L)'
;MIQQFRPLDATLTSDHHDRWLADQRSRIDRVISQGEGAGNAALHAYTGAAEEPYLVRRALLWTGGLAAPENARELLHNLFITYGSPIADRTEAALVLSLTSPRLFFSDAKPILERTKVKRQTLPDDEFLVRGWINACLKTGESPVPMLAQVATNLRLDPPARWQAAKRMREFPLEPIGQRALESCLVESSGDGYLRRMSAQSLRELLPSETACALFAEVARRESDSNFRAFLLDMMQRNCRGLLLDAEGLIKDPDPLPNLSGEQDGR
;
A
#
# COMPACT_ATOMS: atom_id res chain seq x y z
N MET A 1 -22.89 -4.47 24.22
CA MET A 1 -21.95 -4.14 23.13
C MET A 1 -21.12 -5.35 22.72
N ILE A 2 -20.25 -5.90 23.59
CA ILE A 2 -19.36 -7.05 23.32
C ILE A 2 -20.03 -8.23 22.60
N GLN A 3 -21.19 -8.68 23.07
CA GLN A 3 -21.89 -9.85 22.52
C GLN A 3 -22.25 -9.71 21.02
N GLN A 4 -22.41 -8.48 20.51
CA GLN A 4 -22.76 -8.25 19.11
C GLN A 4 -21.62 -8.60 18.13
N PHE A 5 -20.38 -8.57 18.63
CA PHE A 5 -19.16 -8.80 17.86
C PHE A 5 -18.48 -10.13 18.20
N ARG A 6 -19.07 -10.95 19.08
CA ARG A 6 -18.47 -12.23 19.42
C ARG A 6 -18.37 -13.16 18.20
N PRO A 7 -17.18 -13.75 17.96
CA PRO A 7 -16.99 -14.76 16.93
C PRO A 7 -17.97 -15.93 17.09
N LEU A 8 -18.22 -16.59 15.96
CA LEU A 8 -18.91 -17.88 15.96
C LEU A 8 -18.08 -18.95 16.67
N ASP A 9 -18.73 -20.07 17.02
CA ASP A 9 -18.05 -21.25 17.54
C ASP A 9 -17.00 -21.76 16.53
N ALA A 10 -15.77 -21.98 17.01
CA ALA A 10 -14.63 -22.40 16.21
C ALA A 10 -14.81 -23.77 15.55
N THR A 11 -15.78 -24.57 16.00
CA THR A 11 -16.12 -25.88 15.42
C THR A 11 -16.96 -25.80 14.14
N LEU A 12 -17.49 -24.62 13.80
CA LEU A 12 -18.23 -24.42 12.56
C LEU A 12 -17.32 -24.42 11.34
N THR A 13 -17.86 -24.77 10.18
CA THR A 13 -17.10 -24.83 8.93
C THR A 13 -16.69 -23.44 8.41
N SER A 14 -15.69 -23.40 7.53
CA SER A 14 -15.09 -22.16 7.01
C SER A 14 -16.12 -21.23 6.35
N ASP A 15 -17.08 -21.76 5.62
CA ASP A 15 -18.10 -20.99 4.92
C ASP A 15 -19.04 -20.21 5.86
N HIS A 16 -19.24 -20.71 7.09
CA HIS A 16 -19.96 -19.96 8.13
C HIS A 16 -19.12 -18.81 8.69
N HIS A 17 -17.82 -19.04 8.87
CA HIS A 17 -16.89 -18.02 9.34
C HIS A 17 -16.71 -16.90 8.31
N ASP A 18 -16.59 -17.24 7.03
CA ASP A 18 -16.47 -16.26 5.93
C ASP A 18 -17.72 -15.38 5.82
N ARG A 19 -18.91 -15.99 5.90
CA ARG A 19 -20.18 -15.26 5.92
C ARG A 19 -20.28 -14.34 7.13
N TRP A 20 -19.91 -14.84 8.32
CA TRP A 20 -19.91 -14.02 9.53
C TRP A 20 -18.94 -12.84 9.44
N LEU A 21 -17.74 -13.04 8.89
CA LEU A 21 -16.75 -11.97 8.67
C LEU A 21 -17.26 -10.90 7.70
N ALA A 22 -17.95 -11.30 6.63
CA ALA A 22 -18.60 -10.36 5.72
C ALA A 22 -19.69 -9.54 6.45
N ASP A 23 -20.52 -10.20 7.26
CA ASP A 23 -21.59 -9.58 8.04
C ASP A 23 -21.06 -8.65 9.16
N GLN A 24 -19.85 -8.91 9.69
CA GLN A 24 -19.26 -8.09 10.75
C GLN A 24 -19.11 -6.63 10.33
N ARG A 25 -18.71 -6.37 9.08
CA ARG A 25 -18.58 -4.99 8.59
C ARG A 25 -19.92 -4.27 8.63
N SER A 26 -20.98 -4.92 8.14
CA SER A 26 -22.34 -4.39 8.20
C SER A 26 -22.89 -4.25 9.61
N ARG A 27 -22.40 -5.02 10.59
CA ARG A 27 -22.72 -4.81 12.01
C ARG A 27 -22.05 -3.56 12.55
N ILE A 28 -20.75 -3.38 12.29
CA ILE A 28 -20.01 -2.17 12.68
C ILE A 28 -20.69 -0.92 12.09
N ASP A 29 -20.98 -0.92 10.79
CA ASP A 29 -21.64 0.22 10.13
C ASP A 29 -23.02 0.53 10.74
N ARG A 30 -23.80 -0.50 11.08
CA ARG A 30 -25.08 -0.32 11.79
C ARG A 30 -24.91 0.31 13.16
N VAL A 31 -23.93 -0.12 13.96
CA VAL A 31 -23.72 0.46 15.28
C VAL A 31 -23.18 1.89 15.16
N ILE A 32 -22.31 2.15 14.19
CA ILE A 32 -21.85 3.53 13.88
C ILE A 32 -23.02 4.44 13.55
N SER A 33 -23.99 3.96 12.76
CA SER A 33 -25.18 4.75 12.37
C SER A 33 -26.10 5.13 13.55
N GLN A 34 -25.94 4.51 14.71
CA GLN A 34 -26.69 4.86 15.94
C GLN A 34 -26.13 6.11 16.64
N GLY A 35 -25.00 6.63 16.18
CA GLY A 35 -24.43 7.89 16.63
C GLY A 35 -23.55 7.79 17.88
N GLU A 36 -23.23 8.96 18.43
CA GLU A 36 -22.17 9.13 19.44
C GLU A 36 -22.38 8.29 20.70
N GLY A 37 -23.62 8.12 21.17
CA GLY A 37 -23.91 7.30 22.36
C GLY A 37 -23.49 5.83 22.19
N ALA A 38 -23.69 5.26 21.00
CA ALA A 38 -23.24 3.91 20.69
C ALA A 38 -21.70 3.84 20.59
N GLY A 39 -21.07 4.89 20.05
CA GLY A 39 -19.62 5.04 20.04
C GLY A 39 -19.02 5.04 21.46
N ASN A 40 -19.54 5.88 22.34
CA ASN A 40 -19.11 5.98 23.73
C ASN A 40 -19.30 4.65 24.48
N ALA A 41 -20.41 3.95 24.25
CA ALA A 41 -20.63 2.63 24.80
C ALA A 41 -19.62 1.58 24.29
N ALA A 42 -19.19 1.68 23.03
CA ALA A 42 -18.15 0.81 22.47
C ALA A 42 -16.76 1.12 23.04
N LEU A 43 -16.41 2.40 23.19
CA LEU A 43 -15.15 2.82 23.83
C LEU A 43 -15.10 2.35 25.29
N HIS A 44 -16.19 2.54 26.04
CA HIS A 44 -16.26 2.06 27.42
C HIS A 44 -16.11 0.53 27.49
N ALA A 45 -16.82 -0.21 26.63
CA ALA A 45 -16.69 -1.66 26.58
C ALA A 45 -15.27 -2.12 26.22
N TYR A 46 -14.55 -1.41 25.34
CA TYR A 46 -13.16 -1.72 25.01
C TYR A 46 -12.23 -1.68 26.23
N THR A 47 -12.41 -0.72 27.14
CA THR A 47 -11.55 -0.59 28.33
C THR A 47 -11.57 -1.81 29.25
N GLY A 48 -12.67 -2.57 29.24
CA GLY A 48 -12.82 -3.83 30.00
C GLY A 48 -12.61 -5.10 29.16
N ALA A 49 -12.22 -4.97 27.89
CA ALA A 49 -12.21 -6.09 26.93
C ALA A 49 -10.83 -6.75 26.76
N ALA A 50 -9.91 -6.62 27.72
CA ALA A 50 -8.55 -7.14 27.59
C ALA A 50 -8.50 -8.63 27.23
N GLU A 51 -9.37 -9.44 27.85
CA GLU A 51 -9.48 -10.89 27.64
C GLU A 51 -10.40 -11.28 26.46
N GLU A 52 -11.08 -10.31 25.83
CA GLU A 52 -11.96 -10.62 24.70
C GLU A 52 -11.14 -10.91 23.44
N PRO A 53 -11.67 -11.71 22.49
CA PRO A 53 -11.00 -11.99 21.22
C PRO A 53 -10.64 -10.71 20.45
N TYR A 54 -9.53 -10.74 19.71
CA TYR A 54 -9.06 -9.61 18.91
C TYR A 54 -10.16 -9.01 18.01
N LEU A 55 -10.98 -9.85 17.36
CA LEU A 55 -12.05 -9.37 16.49
C LEU A 55 -13.11 -8.54 17.23
N VAL A 56 -13.38 -8.86 18.50
CA VAL A 56 -14.26 -8.06 19.37
C VAL A 56 -13.59 -6.72 19.69
N ARG A 57 -12.34 -6.75 20.16
CA ARG A 57 -11.61 -5.51 20.53
C ARG A 57 -11.46 -4.57 19.34
N ARG A 58 -11.13 -5.11 18.16
CA ARG A 58 -11.11 -4.39 16.88
C ARG A 58 -12.46 -3.76 16.55
N ALA A 59 -13.55 -4.53 16.61
CA ALA A 59 -14.87 -4.00 16.32
C ALA A 59 -15.28 -2.87 17.27
N LEU A 60 -14.93 -2.97 18.55
CA LEU A 60 -15.16 -1.92 19.55
C LEU A 60 -14.35 -0.65 19.23
N LEU A 61 -13.06 -0.77 18.88
CA LEU A 61 -12.22 0.37 18.49
C LEU A 61 -12.75 1.08 17.24
N TRP A 62 -13.10 0.33 16.19
CA TRP A 62 -13.63 0.89 14.96
C TRP A 62 -14.99 1.56 15.17
N THR A 63 -15.89 0.89 15.89
CA THR A 63 -17.21 1.45 16.22
C THR A 63 -17.07 2.72 17.05
N GLY A 64 -16.31 2.65 18.14
CA GLY A 64 -16.09 3.78 19.05
C GLY A 64 -15.44 4.96 18.36
N GLY A 65 -14.36 4.72 17.63
CA GLY A 65 -13.62 5.78 16.95
C GLY A 65 -14.38 6.43 15.80
N LEU A 66 -15.14 5.68 15.02
CA LEU A 66 -15.88 6.26 13.90
C LEU A 66 -17.20 6.92 14.33
N ALA A 67 -17.86 6.43 15.39
CA ALA A 67 -19.12 6.99 15.87
C ALA A 67 -18.95 8.14 16.88
N ALA A 68 -17.86 8.15 17.65
CA ALA A 68 -17.53 9.17 18.63
C ALA A 68 -16.06 9.63 18.50
N PRO A 69 -15.66 10.23 17.36
CA PRO A 69 -14.26 10.49 17.03
C PRO A 69 -13.53 11.41 18.02
N GLU A 70 -14.19 12.46 18.51
CA GLU A 70 -13.58 13.39 19.46
C GLU A 70 -13.31 12.70 20.82
N ASN A 71 -14.26 11.91 21.32
CA ASN A 71 -14.11 11.20 22.59
C ASN A 71 -13.12 10.04 22.48
N ALA A 72 -12.99 9.42 21.30
CA ALA A 72 -12.05 8.33 21.06
C ALA A 72 -10.59 8.83 20.86
N ARG A 73 -10.40 10.09 20.50
CA ARG A 73 -9.14 10.62 19.99
C ARG A 73 -7.95 10.35 20.91
N GLU A 74 -8.10 10.65 22.20
CA GLU A 74 -7.02 10.47 23.18
C GLU A 74 -6.67 8.99 23.36
N LEU A 75 -7.69 8.12 23.50
CA LEU A 75 -7.50 6.68 23.63
C LEU A 75 -6.77 6.11 22.40
N LEU A 76 -7.24 6.44 21.19
CA LEU A 76 -6.66 5.94 19.94
C LEU A 76 -5.22 6.41 19.76
N HIS A 77 -4.94 7.68 20.05
CA HIS A 77 -3.60 8.23 20.00
C HIS A 77 -2.69 7.52 21.00
N ASN A 78 -3.11 7.38 22.26
CA ASN A 78 -2.32 6.71 23.30
C ASN A 78 -2.03 5.25 22.93
N LEU A 79 -3.00 4.51 22.39
CA LEU A 79 -2.79 3.15 21.90
C LEU A 79 -1.75 3.10 20.76
N PHE A 80 -1.84 4.02 19.80
CA PHE A 80 -0.90 4.08 18.68
C PHE A 80 0.54 4.32 19.17
N ILE A 81 0.78 5.38 19.93
CA ILE A 81 2.14 5.85 20.22
C ILE A 81 2.79 5.22 21.45
N THR A 82 2.02 4.64 22.37
CA THR A 82 2.50 4.10 23.65
C THR A 82 2.73 2.61 23.56
N TYR A 83 3.89 2.15 24.03
CA TYR A 83 4.18 0.73 24.16
C TYR A 83 3.41 0.11 25.35
N GLY A 84 2.88 -1.10 25.18
CA GLY A 84 2.26 -1.89 26.26
C GLY A 84 0.95 -2.57 25.90
N SER A 85 0.17 -2.01 24.96
CA SER A 85 -1.02 -2.68 24.43
C SER A 85 -0.68 -3.70 23.34
N PRO A 86 -1.54 -4.71 23.09
CA PRO A 86 -1.34 -5.68 22.02
C PRO A 86 -1.10 -4.99 20.67
N ILE A 87 -0.11 -5.45 19.90
CA ILE A 87 0.30 -4.77 18.66
C ILE A 87 -0.87 -4.61 17.66
N ALA A 88 -1.76 -5.61 17.60
CA ALA A 88 -2.93 -5.57 16.74
C ALA A 88 -3.86 -4.39 17.10
N ASP A 89 -4.10 -4.14 18.39
CA ASP A 89 -4.97 -3.05 18.86
C ASP A 89 -4.33 -1.69 18.56
N ARG A 90 -3.00 -1.59 18.67
CA ARG A 90 -2.22 -0.39 18.33
C ARG A 90 -2.26 -0.08 16.84
N THR A 91 -2.17 -1.11 16.00
CA THR A 91 -2.34 -1.01 14.54
C THR A 91 -3.75 -0.55 14.18
N GLU A 92 -4.79 -1.15 14.77
CA GLU A 92 -6.17 -0.73 14.52
C GLU A 92 -6.42 0.71 14.99
N ALA A 93 -5.87 1.09 16.15
CA ALA A 93 -5.98 2.47 16.65
C ALA A 93 -5.35 3.49 15.69
N ALA A 94 -4.17 3.19 15.12
CA ALA A 94 -3.53 4.03 14.12
C ALA A 94 -4.38 4.17 12.85
N LEU A 95 -4.98 3.07 12.37
CA LEU A 95 -5.85 3.08 11.20
C LEU A 95 -7.12 3.90 11.44
N VAL A 96 -7.77 3.75 12.59
CA VAL A 96 -8.96 4.54 12.94
C VAL A 96 -8.60 6.02 13.10
N LEU A 97 -7.49 6.33 13.79
CA LEU A 97 -7.00 7.70 13.96
C LEU A 97 -6.71 8.37 12.62
N SER A 98 -6.20 7.63 11.63
CA SER A 98 -5.97 8.17 10.27
C SER A 98 -7.26 8.65 9.58
N LEU A 99 -8.41 8.06 9.94
CA LEU A 99 -9.71 8.39 9.36
C LEU A 99 -10.41 9.53 10.11
N THR A 100 -10.19 9.63 11.42
CA THR A 100 -10.95 10.51 12.33
C THR A 100 -10.16 11.73 12.81
N SER A 101 -8.83 11.64 12.84
CA SER A 101 -7.91 12.68 13.29
C SER A 101 -6.64 12.72 12.42
N PRO A 102 -6.77 12.93 11.09
CA PRO A 102 -5.68 12.76 10.13
C PRO A 102 -4.45 13.64 10.42
N ARG A 103 -4.65 14.87 10.91
CA ARG A 103 -3.55 15.77 11.27
C ARG A 103 -2.68 15.23 12.41
N LEU A 104 -3.32 14.62 13.42
CA LEU A 104 -2.61 13.99 14.53
C LEU A 104 -1.91 12.70 14.06
N PHE A 105 -2.60 11.89 13.25
CA PHE A 105 -1.97 10.73 12.64
C PHE A 105 -0.71 11.11 11.83
N PHE A 106 -0.76 12.17 11.02
CA PHE A 106 0.41 12.63 10.26
C PHE A 106 1.59 13.02 11.16
N SER A 107 1.37 13.72 12.27
CA SER A 107 2.48 14.14 13.14
C SER A 107 3.24 12.97 13.72
N ASP A 108 2.54 11.87 14.01
CA ASP A 108 3.15 10.68 14.62
C ASP A 108 3.68 9.69 13.58
N ALA A 109 2.93 9.45 12.49
CA ALA A 109 3.29 8.47 11.47
C ALA A 109 4.44 8.96 10.56
N LYS A 110 4.50 10.27 10.27
CA LYS A 110 5.52 10.85 9.38
C LYS A 110 6.95 10.50 9.82
N PRO A 111 7.40 10.82 11.05
CA PRO A 111 8.78 10.52 11.46
C PRO A 111 9.09 9.01 11.52
N ILE A 112 8.08 8.15 11.62
CA ILE A 112 8.22 6.70 11.58
C ILE A 112 8.48 6.25 10.13
N LEU A 113 7.63 6.65 9.19
CA LEU A 113 7.76 6.30 7.77
C LEU A 113 9.02 6.91 7.12
N GLU A 114 9.41 8.11 7.54
CA GLU A 114 10.64 8.76 7.07
C GLU A 114 11.91 8.21 7.74
N ARG A 115 11.76 7.39 8.80
CA ARG A 115 12.87 6.90 9.63
C ARG A 115 13.74 8.02 10.24
N THR A 116 13.15 9.18 10.52
CA THR A 116 13.84 10.33 11.12
C THR A 116 13.84 10.29 12.65
N LYS A 117 12.86 9.64 13.28
CA LYS A 117 12.84 9.38 14.73
C LYS A 117 12.47 7.93 15.01
N VAL A 118 13.46 7.05 14.97
CA VAL A 118 13.28 5.64 15.34
C VAL A 118 13.20 5.54 16.86
N LYS A 119 11.97 5.48 17.40
CA LYS A 119 11.77 5.14 18.81
C LYS A 119 12.25 3.69 19.01
N ARG A 120 12.98 3.41 20.10
CA ARG A 120 13.41 2.06 20.48
C ARG A 120 12.23 1.27 21.10
N GLN A 121 11.13 1.16 20.36
CA GLN A 121 9.94 0.42 20.79
C GLN A 121 9.31 -0.27 19.58
N THR A 122 8.59 -1.36 19.82
CA THR A 122 7.75 -1.98 18.79
C THR A 122 6.64 -1.01 18.41
N LEU A 123 6.52 -0.72 17.12
CA LEU A 123 5.50 0.13 16.51
C LEU A 123 4.63 -0.73 15.59
N PRO A 124 3.41 -0.28 15.22
CA PRO A 124 2.64 -0.92 14.15
C PRO A 124 3.48 -1.10 12.89
N ASP A 125 3.27 -2.21 12.18
CA ASP A 125 4.03 -2.51 10.97
C ASP A 125 3.84 -1.40 9.92
N ASP A 126 4.91 -1.09 9.20
CA ASP A 126 4.93 0.03 8.26
C ASP A 126 3.84 -0.06 7.20
N GLU A 127 3.44 -1.27 6.77
CA GLU A 127 2.40 -1.44 5.75
C GLU A 127 1.05 -0.89 6.19
N PHE A 128 0.73 -0.99 7.48
CA PHE A 128 -0.49 -0.43 8.04
C PHE A 128 -0.37 1.08 8.21
N LEU A 129 0.83 1.59 8.52
CA LEU A 129 1.07 3.04 8.56
C LEU A 129 0.99 3.67 7.17
N VAL A 130 1.46 2.99 6.12
CA VAL A 130 1.27 3.41 4.72
C VAL A 130 -0.21 3.44 4.37
N ARG A 131 -0.98 2.41 4.77
CA ARG A 131 -2.43 2.39 4.56
C ARG A 131 -3.12 3.54 5.30
N GLY A 132 -2.76 3.79 6.56
CA GLY A 132 -3.25 4.93 7.33
C GLY A 132 -2.87 6.27 6.69
N TRP A 133 -1.66 6.40 6.15
CA TRP A 133 -1.22 7.60 5.44
C TRP A 133 -2.12 7.92 4.24
N ILE A 134 -2.41 6.92 3.42
CA ILE A 134 -3.32 7.08 2.28
C ILE A 134 -4.72 7.49 2.76
N ASN A 135 -5.25 6.84 3.80
CA ASN A 135 -6.56 7.20 4.38
C ASN A 135 -6.60 8.66 4.84
N ALA A 136 -5.57 9.10 5.57
CA ALA A 136 -5.48 10.46 6.08
C ALA A 136 -5.37 11.49 4.95
N CYS A 137 -4.56 11.22 3.91
CA CYS A 137 -4.46 12.04 2.70
C CYS A 137 -5.80 12.19 1.99
N LEU A 138 -6.53 11.08 1.79
CA LEU A 138 -7.87 11.11 1.18
C LEU A 138 -8.88 11.91 2.01
N LYS A 139 -8.75 11.90 3.35
CA LYS A 139 -9.61 12.69 4.25
C LYS A 139 -9.29 14.19 4.23
N THR A 140 -8.02 14.56 4.04
CA THR A 140 -7.60 15.97 4.05
C THR A 140 -7.47 16.58 2.66
N GLY A 141 -7.61 15.78 1.60
CA GLY A 141 -7.38 16.22 0.22
C GLY A 141 -5.89 16.42 -0.12
N GLU A 142 -4.98 15.91 0.72
CA GLU A 142 -3.54 15.95 0.46
C GLU A 142 -3.12 14.80 -0.45
N SER A 143 -2.05 15.01 -1.23
CA SER A 143 -1.47 13.91 -2.00
C SER A 143 -0.72 12.93 -1.10
N PRO A 144 -0.95 11.61 -1.24
CA PRO A 144 -0.12 10.60 -0.58
C PRO A 144 1.21 10.35 -1.31
N VAL A 145 1.35 10.74 -2.59
CA VAL A 145 2.42 10.27 -3.48
C VAL A 145 3.82 10.63 -2.99
N PRO A 146 4.12 11.83 -2.45
CA PRO A 146 5.47 12.13 -1.96
C PRO A 146 5.94 11.14 -0.88
N MET A 147 5.07 10.77 0.06
CA MET A 147 5.39 9.79 1.08
C MET A 147 5.47 8.38 0.51
N LEU A 148 4.56 7.99 -0.40
CA LEU A 148 4.62 6.67 -1.05
C LEU A 148 5.91 6.49 -1.85
N ALA A 149 6.34 7.51 -2.58
CA ALA A 149 7.60 7.54 -3.31
C ALA A 149 8.80 7.34 -2.36
N GLN A 150 8.82 8.09 -1.25
CA GLN A 150 9.83 7.93 -0.23
C GLN A 150 9.83 6.52 0.38
N VAL A 151 8.65 6.00 0.72
CA VAL A 151 8.51 4.67 1.31
C VAL A 151 9.01 3.58 0.35
N ALA A 152 8.56 3.59 -0.90
CA ALA A 152 8.93 2.58 -1.89
C ALA A 152 10.46 2.52 -2.10
N THR A 153 11.12 3.68 -2.12
CA THR A 153 12.57 3.81 -2.33
C THR A 153 13.42 3.66 -1.06
N ASN A 154 12.81 3.56 0.12
CA ASN A 154 13.55 3.49 1.39
C ASN A 154 13.87 2.04 1.79
N LEU A 155 15.12 1.63 1.57
CA LEU A 155 15.65 0.30 1.95
C LEU A 155 15.60 -0.01 3.45
N ARG A 156 15.34 0.98 4.32
CA ARG A 156 15.22 0.79 5.78
C ARG A 156 13.79 0.47 6.24
N LEU A 157 12.83 0.46 5.32
CA LEU A 157 11.46 0.06 5.59
C LEU A 157 11.24 -1.40 5.25
N ASP A 158 10.25 -2.00 5.90
CA ASP A 158 9.92 -3.40 5.67
C ASP A 158 9.40 -3.60 4.23
N PRO A 159 9.78 -4.71 3.56
CA PRO A 159 9.38 -4.97 2.18
C PRO A 159 7.86 -4.83 1.94
N PRO A 160 6.95 -5.35 2.79
CA PRO A 160 5.51 -5.18 2.58
C PRO A 160 5.05 -3.73 2.44
N ALA A 161 5.62 -2.82 3.22
CA ALA A 161 5.30 -1.40 3.13
C ALA A 161 5.75 -0.80 1.81
N ARG A 162 6.96 -1.16 1.36
CA ARG A 162 7.52 -0.75 0.07
C ARG A 162 6.67 -1.28 -1.08
N TRP A 163 6.22 -2.54 -1.01
CA TRP A 163 5.35 -3.15 -2.01
C TRP A 163 3.98 -2.47 -2.08
N GLN A 164 3.37 -2.19 -0.93
CA GLN A 164 2.11 -1.46 -0.85
C GLN A 164 2.26 -0.06 -1.43
N ALA A 165 3.32 0.66 -1.09
CA ALA A 165 3.56 1.99 -1.63
C ALA A 165 3.73 1.98 -3.16
N ALA A 166 4.55 1.06 -3.68
CA ALA A 166 4.70 0.87 -5.12
C ALA A 166 3.37 0.56 -5.81
N LYS A 167 2.61 -0.40 -5.28
CA LYS A 167 1.29 -0.79 -5.83
C LYS A 167 0.29 0.35 -5.82
N ARG A 168 0.23 1.15 -4.74
CA ARG A 168 -0.80 2.18 -4.56
C ARG A 168 -0.49 3.46 -5.34
N MET A 169 0.78 3.71 -5.73
CA MET A 169 1.15 4.89 -6.53
C MET A 169 0.41 4.98 -7.88
N ARG A 170 0.01 3.84 -8.48
CA ARG A 170 -0.76 3.83 -9.73
C ARG A 170 -2.15 4.48 -9.64
N GLU A 171 -2.67 4.66 -8.43
CA GLU A 171 -3.96 5.32 -8.20
C GLU A 171 -3.88 6.84 -8.29
N PHE A 172 -2.66 7.39 -8.43
CA PHE A 172 -2.39 8.83 -8.46
C PHE A 172 -1.56 9.19 -9.71
N PRO A 173 -2.13 9.07 -10.92
CA PRO A 173 -1.37 9.12 -12.17
C PRO A 173 -0.80 10.49 -12.56
N LEU A 174 -1.29 11.56 -11.94
CA LEU A 174 -0.93 12.93 -12.31
C LEU A 174 0.34 13.45 -11.61
N GLU A 175 1.04 12.59 -10.87
CA GLU A 175 2.15 13.00 -10.01
C GLU A 175 3.50 12.42 -10.47
N PRO A 176 4.35 13.21 -11.17
CA PRO A 176 5.59 12.71 -11.77
C PRO A 176 6.60 12.10 -10.79
N ILE A 177 6.56 12.50 -9.51
CA ILE A 177 7.44 11.94 -8.49
C ILE A 177 7.14 10.45 -8.24
N GLY A 178 5.86 10.05 -8.35
CA GLY A 178 5.46 8.65 -8.20
C GLY A 178 6.01 7.79 -9.33
N GLN A 179 5.91 8.26 -10.57
CA GLN A 179 6.50 7.59 -11.73
C GLN A 179 8.02 7.41 -11.55
N ARG A 180 8.76 8.47 -11.20
CA ARG A 180 10.22 8.39 -11.01
C ARG A 180 10.62 7.43 -9.89
N ALA A 181 9.84 7.39 -8.81
CA ALA A 181 10.07 6.44 -7.72
C ALA A 181 9.87 4.99 -8.19
N LEU A 182 8.80 4.73 -8.96
CA LEU A 182 8.56 3.40 -9.53
C LEU A 182 9.63 3.00 -10.55
N GLU A 183 10.10 3.91 -11.39
CA GLU A 183 11.24 3.67 -12.30
C GLU A 183 12.52 3.33 -11.51
N SER A 184 12.77 4.02 -10.39
CA SER A 184 13.89 3.73 -9.50
C SER A 184 13.76 2.33 -8.87
N CYS A 185 12.57 1.99 -8.37
CA CYS A 185 12.30 0.66 -7.80
C CYS A 185 12.35 -0.45 -8.86
N LEU A 186 12.01 -0.17 -10.12
CA LEU A 186 12.05 -1.15 -11.22
C LEU A 186 13.48 -1.66 -11.49
N VAL A 187 14.48 -0.78 -11.40
CA VAL A 187 15.89 -1.09 -11.66
C VAL A 187 16.71 -1.33 -10.40
N GLU A 188 16.07 -1.38 -9.23
CA GLU A 188 16.74 -1.55 -7.95
C GLU A 188 17.42 -2.93 -7.84
N SER A 189 18.72 -2.94 -7.51
CA SER A 189 19.53 -4.17 -7.38
C SER A 189 19.55 -4.73 -5.94
N SER A 190 18.52 -4.49 -5.14
CA SER A 190 18.44 -4.93 -3.73
C SER A 190 18.06 -6.40 -3.54
N GLY A 191 17.74 -7.12 -4.63
CA GLY A 191 17.24 -8.49 -4.58
C GLY A 191 15.73 -8.60 -4.29
N ASP A 192 15.02 -7.48 -4.10
CA ASP A 192 13.56 -7.49 -3.91
C ASP A 192 12.82 -7.60 -5.26
N GLY A 193 12.84 -8.80 -5.85
CA GLY A 193 12.17 -9.06 -7.12
C GLY A 193 10.65 -8.80 -7.09
N TYR A 194 10.01 -8.85 -5.92
CA TYR A 194 8.57 -8.60 -5.81
C TYR A 194 8.27 -7.09 -5.91
N LEU A 195 9.05 -6.23 -5.24
CA LEU A 195 8.97 -4.78 -5.42
C LEU A 195 9.15 -4.36 -6.88
N ARG A 196 10.14 -4.94 -7.56
CA ARG A 196 10.41 -4.66 -8.98
C ARG A 196 9.22 -5.02 -9.88
N ARG A 197 8.59 -6.18 -9.63
CA ARG A 197 7.37 -6.61 -10.34
C ARG A 197 6.18 -5.68 -10.08
N MET A 198 5.96 -5.29 -8.82
CA MET A 198 4.92 -4.33 -8.45
C MET A 198 5.15 -2.98 -9.13
N SER A 199 6.41 -2.56 -9.26
CA SER A 199 6.79 -1.31 -9.92
C SER A 199 6.51 -1.37 -11.42
N ALA A 200 6.90 -2.45 -12.10
CA ALA A 200 6.57 -2.68 -13.52
C ALA A 200 5.05 -2.69 -13.76
N GLN A 201 4.29 -3.42 -12.94
CA GLN A 201 2.83 -3.48 -13.05
C GLN A 201 2.17 -2.11 -12.85
N SER A 202 2.69 -1.31 -11.92
CA SER A 202 2.18 0.03 -11.66
C SER A 202 2.54 1.00 -12.78
N LEU A 203 3.78 0.97 -13.29
CA LEU A 203 4.22 1.78 -14.44
C LEU A 203 3.41 1.46 -15.70
N ARG A 204 3.09 0.18 -15.94
CA ARG A 204 2.22 -0.25 -17.04
C ARG A 204 0.82 0.38 -16.98
N GLU A 205 0.29 0.61 -15.78
CA GLU A 205 -1.02 1.25 -15.60
C GLU A 205 -0.94 2.78 -15.67
N LEU A 206 0.23 3.37 -15.39
CA LEU A 206 0.45 4.82 -15.35
C LEU A 206 0.87 5.41 -16.69
N LEU A 207 1.69 4.68 -17.44
CA LEU A 207 2.33 5.19 -18.66
C LEU A 207 1.51 4.84 -19.91
N PRO A 208 1.58 5.67 -20.97
CA PRO A 208 1.17 5.26 -22.30
C PRO A 208 1.87 3.95 -22.70
N SER A 209 1.15 3.08 -23.41
CA SER A 209 1.64 1.74 -23.76
C SER A 209 3.01 1.77 -24.43
N GLU A 210 3.24 2.68 -25.38
CA GLU A 210 4.53 2.81 -26.07
C GLU A 210 5.67 3.15 -25.11
N THR A 211 5.44 4.11 -24.20
CA THR A 211 6.43 4.52 -23.19
C THR A 211 6.73 3.39 -22.20
N ALA A 212 5.70 2.68 -21.73
CA ALA A 212 5.88 1.53 -20.83
C ALA A 212 6.68 0.42 -21.51
N CYS A 213 6.33 0.08 -22.75
CA CYS A 213 7.01 -0.96 -23.52
C CYS A 213 8.47 -0.61 -23.81
N ALA A 214 8.76 0.64 -24.20
CA ALA A 214 10.13 1.11 -24.40
C ALA A 214 10.98 1.01 -23.12
N LEU A 215 10.40 1.44 -21.98
CA LEU A 215 11.04 1.32 -20.68
C LEU A 215 11.33 -0.14 -20.32
N PHE A 216 10.35 -1.04 -20.45
CA PHE A 216 10.52 -2.45 -20.11
C PHE A 216 11.51 -3.16 -21.02
N ALA A 217 11.54 -2.84 -22.32
CA ALA A 217 12.52 -3.37 -23.25
C ALA A 217 13.93 -2.95 -22.82
N GLU A 218 14.12 -1.69 -22.48
CA GLU A 218 15.42 -1.17 -22.05
C GLU A 218 15.92 -1.82 -20.75
N VAL A 219 15.01 -1.99 -19.77
CA VAL A 219 15.35 -2.68 -18.52
C VAL A 219 15.66 -4.15 -18.78
N ALA A 220 14.87 -4.84 -19.61
CA ALA A 220 15.07 -6.25 -19.93
C ALA A 220 16.40 -6.53 -20.65
N ARG A 221 16.87 -5.62 -21.52
CA ARG A 221 18.18 -5.73 -22.20
C ARG A 221 19.35 -5.72 -21.22
N ARG A 222 19.23 -4.94 -20.14
CA ARG A 222 20.28 -4.75 -19.13
C ARG A 222 20.11 -5.68 -17.92
N GLU A 223 19.07 -6.52 -17.93
CA GLU A 223 18.73 -7.36 -16.80
C GLU A 223 19.59 -8.63 -16.73
N SER A 224 20.17 -8.87 -15.55
CA SER A 224 20.98 -10.06 -15.26
C SER A 224 20.20 -11.16 -14.56
N ASP A 225 19.13 -10.83 -13.83
CA ASP A 225 18.18 -11.78 -13.25
C ASP A 225 17.27 -12.34 -14.35
N SER A 226 17.53 -13.59 -14.74
CA SER A 226 16.75 -14.28 -15.78
C SER A 226 15.26 -14.41 -15.45
N ASN A 227 14.88 -14.52 -14.17
CA ASN A 227 13.48 -14.61 -13.76
C ASN A 227 12.78 -13.26 -13.91
N PHE A 228 13.46 -12.16 -13.55
CA PHE A 228 12.90 -10.83 -13.71
C PHE A 228 12.86 -10.41 -15.19
N ARG A 229 13.90 -10.74 -15.96
CA ARG A 229 13.92 -10.56 -17.42
C ARG A 229 12.75 -11.29 -18.08
N ALA A 230 12.57 -12.58 -17.78
CA ALA A 230 11.45 -13.36 -18.32
C ALA A 230 10.08 -12.76 -17.97
N PHE A 231 9.92 -12.24 -16.74
CA PHE A 231 8.71 -11.52 -16.34
C PHE A 231 8.46 -10.25 -17.18
N LEU A 232 9.49 -9.44 -17.45
CA LEU A 232 9.34 -8.25 -18.30
C LEU A 232 9.00 -8.62 -19.74
N LEU A 233 9.62 -9.66 -20.29
CA LEU A 233 9.33 -10.17 -21.63
C LEU A 233 7.86 -10.63 -21.74
N ASP A 234 7.36 -11.43 -20.79
CA ASP A 234 5.95 -11.85 -20.74
C ASP A 234 5.00 -10.65 -20.61
N MET A 235 5.36 -9.66 -19.78
CA MET A 235 4.60 -8.42 -19.66
C MET A 235 4.53 -7.67 -21.00
N MET A 236 5.65 -7.55 -21.72
CA MET A 236 5.68 -6.87 -23.02
C MET A 236 4.85 -7.62 -24.07
N GLN A 237 4.99 -8.94 -24.17
CA GLN A 237 4.21 -9.75 -25.11
C GLN A 237 2.70 -9.58 -24.92
N ARG A 238 2.24 -9.42 -23.68
CA ARG A 238 0.81 -9.24 -23.35
C ARG A 238 0.30 -7.83 -23.63
N ASN A 239 1.14 -6.81 -23.51
CA ASN A 239 0.69 -5.40 -23.47
C ASN A 239 1.15 -4.56 -24.67
N CYS A 240 2.22 -4.93 -25.36
CA CYS A 240 2.84 -4.14 -26.43
C CYS A 240 2.28 -4.45 -27.83
N ARG A 241 0.97 -4.68 -27.95
CA ARG A 241 0.33 -5.06 -29.21
C ARG A 241 0.51 -3.96 -30.26
N GLY A 242 0.98 -4.35 -31.45
CA GLY A 242 1.25 -3.43 -32.56
C GLY A 242 2.70 -2.94 -32.65
N LEU A 243 3.55 -3.22 -31.65
CA LEU A 243 5.00 -2.99 -31.73
C LEU A 243 5.69 -4.22 -32.34
N LEU A 244 6.68 -3.99 -33.21
CA LEU A 244 7.51 -5.06 -33.76
C LEU A 244 8.48 -5.57 -32.69
N LEU A 245 8.35 -6.84 -32.32
CA LEU A 245 9.25 -7.52 -31.38
C LEU A 245 10.26 -8.41 -32.12
N ASP A 246 11.46 -8.55 -31.57
CA ASP A 246 12.49 -9.49 -32.03
C ASP A 246 12.26 -10.93 -31.52
N ALA A 247 13.20 -11.84 -31.81
CA ALA A 247 13.12 -13.24 -31.38
C ALA A 247 13.18 -13.42 -29.85
N GLU A 248 13.69 -12.43 -29.12
CA GLU A 248 13.75 -12.42 -27.66
C GLU A 248 12.53 -11.73 -27.04
N GLY A 249 11.62 -11.17 -27.85
CA GLY A 249 10.43 -10.46 -27.39
C GLY A 249 10.68 -8.99 -27.00
N LEU A 250 11.81 -8.41 -27.42
CA LEU A 250 12.16 -7.00 -27.22
C LEU A 250 11.72 -6.15 -28.42
N ILE A 251 11.49 -4.85 -28.22
CA ILE A 251 11.18 -3.93 -29.32
C ILE A 251 12.37 -3.86 -30.27
N LYS A 252 12.12 -4.10 -31.56
CA LYS A 252 13.13 -3.92 -32.62
C LYS A 252 13.52 -2.45 -32.71
N ASP A 253 14.81 -2.18 -32.61
CA ASP A 253 15.32 -0.86 -32.99
C ASP A 253 15.08 -0.68 -34.50
N PRO A 254 14.71 0.53 -34.96
CA PRO A 254 14.62 0.79 -36.38
C PRO A 254 15.99 0.50 -37.01
N ASP A 255 16.02 -0.27 -38.10
CA ASP A 255 17.26 -0.54 -38.84
C ASP A 255 17.94 0.82 -39.11
N PRO A 256 19.25 0.96 -38.81
CA PRO A 256 19.97 2.14 -39.22
C PRO A 256 19.80 2.27 -40.73
N LEU A 257 19.26 3.42 -41.18
CA LEU A 257 19.06 3.70 -42.59
C LEU A 257 20.33 3.30 -43.36
N PRO A 258 20.20 2.54 -44.47
CA PRO A 258 21.36 2.10 -45.21
C PRO A 258 22.20 3.33 -45.55
N ASN A 259 23.47 3.27 -45.17
CA ASN A 259 24.44 4.34 -45.35
C ASN A 259 24.50 4.65 -46.86
N LEU A 260 23.80 5.70 -47.31
CA LEU A 260 23.81 6.16 -48.71
C LEU A 260 25.11 6.92 -49.03
N SER A 261 26.25 6.51 -48.44
CA SER A 261 27.57 6.87 -48.93
C SER A 261 28.04 5.76 -49.86
N GLY A 262 27.34 5.64 -51.00
CA GLY A 262 27.86 4.93 -52.15
C GLY A 262 29.11 5.66 -52.64
N GLU A 263 30.20 4.92 -52.68
CA GLU A 263 31.43 5.24 -53.40
C GLU A 263 31.10 5.92 -54.74
N GLN A 264 31.52 7.17 -54.89
CA GLN A 264 31.86 7.69 -56.22
C GLN A 264 33.38 7.60 -56.35
N ASP A 265 33.86 6.40 -56.65
CA ASP A 265 35.11 6.23 -57.36
C ASP A 265 34.81 6.21 -58.87
N GLY A 266 35.44 7.13 -59.60
CA GLY A 266 35.59 7.01 -61.05
C GLY A 266 35.22 8.25 -61.88
N ARG A 267 36.09 9.27 -61.88
CA ARG A 267 36.82 9.74 -63.08
C ARG A 267 37.78 10.88 -62.75
#